data_AF-A0A1I4BD68-F1
#
_entry.id   AF-A0A1I4BD68-F1
#
_cell.length_a   1.000
_cell.length_b   1.000
_cell.length_c   1.000
_cell.angle_alpha   90.00
_cell.angle_beta   90.00
_cell.angle_gamma   90.00
#
_symmetry.space_group_name_H-M   'P 1'
#
loop_
_entity.id
_entity.type
_entity.pdbx_description
1 polymer ?
#
loop_
_entity_poly.entity_id
_entity_poly.type
_entity_poly.pdbx_seq_one_letter_code
_entity_poly.pdbx_strand_id
1 'polypeptide(L)'
;MDRNKFSAIAHRSHAFSNPISESKINMFMNHTKLNPNDKAIDIGAGTSELLIRYMEKYNILATAIELYEGSIESARNRANGRISLERIQFVNEDAKQVIDQYSTSAFRLGICIGSTHADDSSRKCKAG
;
A
#
# COMPACT_ATOMS: atom_id res chain seq x y z
N MET A 1 -2.84 -23.02 -32.11
CA MET A 1 -4.06 -22.30 -32.54
C MET A 1 -4.42 -21.31 -31.46
N ASP A 2 -4.47 -20.04 -31.86
CA ASP A 2 -4.41 -18.83 -31.04
C ASP A 2 -5.39 -18.78 -29.87
N ARG A 3 -4.84 -18.43 -28.70
CA ARG A 3 -5.54 -17.63 -27.70
C ARG A 3 -4.80 -16.31 -27.47
N ASN A 4 -4.34 -15.70 -28.57
CA ASN A 4 -4.18 -14.26 -28.67
C ASN A 4 -5.56 -13.62 -28.75
N LYS A 5 -5.71 -12.48 -28.09
CA LYS A 5 -6.93 -11.65 -27.93
C LYS A 5 -7.80 -12.11 -26.76
N PHE A 6 -7.58 -11.53 -25.59
CA PHE A 6 -8.41 -10.42 -25.08
C PHE A 6 -7.76 -9.86 -23.79
N SER A 7 -7.00 -8.78 -23.92
CA SER A 7 -7.00 -7.71 -22.93
C SER A 7 -6.87 -6.34 -23.62
N ALA A 8 -7.56 -6.22 -24.75
CA ALA A 8 -7.97 -4.94 -25.30
C ALA A 8 -9.50 -5.03 -25.48
N ILE A 9 -10.18 -4.00 -24.96
CA ILE A 9 -11.63 -3.76 -24.95
C ILE A 9 -12.36 -4.31 -23.71
N ALA A 10 -12.41 -3.48 -22.67
CA ALA A 10 -13.49 -3.49 -21.69
C ALA A 10 -14.39 -2.27 -21.92
N HIS A 11 -15.22 -2.32 -22.98
CA HIS A 11 -16.40 -1.46 -23.12
C HIS A 11 -17.63 -2.28 -22.70
N ARG A 12 -17.98 -2.28 -21.40
CA ARG A 12 -19.38 -2.39 -20.93
C ARG A 12 -19.48 -2.21 -19.41
N SER A 13 -19.87 -1.01 -19.01
CA SER A 13 -20.77 -0.76 -17.88
C SER A 13 -20.42 -1.36 -16.51
N HIS A 14 -19.19 -1.14 -16.02
CA HIS A 14 -18.92 -0.92 -14.60
C HIS A 14 -18.24 0.44 -14.44
N ALA A 15 -18.81 1.30 -13.59
CA ALA A 15 -18.49 2.72 -13.52
C ALA A 15 -17.09 3.05 -12.98
N PHE A 16 -16.39 2.10 -12.34
CA PHE A 16 -15.01 2.29 -11.88
C PHE A 16 -14.22 0.97 -11.82
N SER A 17 -13.39 0.73 -12.83
CA SER A 17 -12.11 0.01 -12.71
C SER A 17 -11.01 0.95 -13.21
N ASN A 18 -10.84 2.06 -12.50
CA ASN A 18 -9.72 2.96 -12.69
C ASN A 18 -8.74 2.70 -11.55
N PRO A 19 -7.42 2.57 -11.81
CA PRO A 19 -6.41 2.89 -10.80
C PRO A 19 -6.85 4.16 -10.06
N ILE A 20 -6.79 4.16 -8.73
CA ILE A 20 -7.28 5.31 -7.93
C ILE A 20 -6.58 6.56 -8.46
N SER A 21 -7.34 7.46 -9.09
CA SER A 21 -6.78 8.67 -9.67
C SER A 21 -6.17 9.53 -8.57
N GLU A 22 -5.13 10.28 -8.90
CA GLU A 22 -4.47 11.16 -7.95
C GLU A 22 -5.45 12.14 -7.26
N SER A 23 -6.46 12.60 -8.01
CA SER A 23 -7.55 13.43 -7.49
C SER A 23 -8.37 12.72 -6.39
N LYS A 24 -8.65 11.42 -6.54
CA LYS A 24 -9.35 10.62 -5.52
C LYS A 24 -8.48 10.39 -4.29
N ILE A 25 -7.17 10.17 -4.47
CA ILE A 25 -6.22 10.09 -3.35
C ILE A 25 -6.19 11.41 -2.58
N ASN A 26 -6.05 12.53 -3.28
CA ASN A 26 -6.06 13.86 -2.68
C ASN A 26 -7.36 14.14 -1.92
N MET A 27 -8.50 13.74 -2.49
CA MET A 27 -9.80 13.85 -1.84
C MET A 27 -9.84 13.02 -0.55
N PHE A 28 -9.45 11.74 -0.59
CA PHE A 28 -9.40 10.87 0.59
C PHE A 28 -8.50 11.47 1.68
N MET A 29 -7.29 11.87 1.33
CA MET A 29 -6.36 12.53 2.25
C MET A 29 -6.96 13.79 2.89
N ASN A 30 -7.70 14.59 2.13
CA ASN A 30 -8.35 15.80 2.66
C ASN A 30 -9.46 15.49 3.69
N HIS A 31 -10.10 14.33 3.59
CA HIS A 31 -11.11 13.89 4.56
C HIS A 31 -10.50 13.27 5.82
N THR A 32 -9.36 12.60 5.69
CA THR A 32 -8.61 12.00 6.81
C THR A 32 -7.56 12.98 7.34
N LYS A 33 -8.00 14.09 7.93
CA LYS A 33 -7.07 15.04 8.56
C LYS A 33 -6.37 14.37 9.74
N LEU A 34 -5.04 14.32 9.68
CA LEU A 34 -4.18 13.80 10.74
C LEU A 34 -3.38 14.95 11.35
N ASN A 35 -2.93 14.77 12.58
CA ASN A 35 -2.01 15.66 13.26
C ASN A 35 -0.58 15.14 13.12
N PRO A 36 0.44 16.01 13.25
CA PRO A 36 1.82 15.57 13.40
C PRO A 36 1.95 14.54 14.52
N ASN A 37 2.72 13.49 14.26
CA ASN A 37 2.95 12.34 15.16
C ASN A 37 1.75 11.40 15.38
N ASP A 38 0.61 11.62 14.72
CA ASP A 38 -0.40 10.55 14.62
C ASP A 38 0.23 9.30 13.99
N LYS A 39 -0.25 8.12 14.35
CA LYS A 39 0.25 6.86 13.81
C LYS A 39 -0.63 6.37 12.67
N ALA A 40 -0.02 5.94 11.57
CA ALA A 40 -0.67 5.22 10.49
C ALA A 40 -0.01 3.86 10.24
N ILE A 41 -0.82 2.89 9.81
CA ILE A 41 -0.36 1.56 9.41
C ILE A 41 -0.85 1.25 8.00
N ASP A 42 0.01 0.68 7.17
CA ASP A 42 -0.32 0.22 5.83
C ASP A 42 -0.01 -1.28 5.71
N ILE A 43 -1.04 -2.06 5.34
CA ILE A 43 -0.99 -3.52 5.28
C ILE A 43 -0.96 -3.95 3.81
N GLY A 44 0.10 -4.64 3.41
CA GLY A 44 0.39 -4.88 2.00
C GLY A 44 0.81 -3.58 1.32
N ALA A 45 1.74 -2.87 1.96
CA ALA A 45 2.09 -1.49 1.62
C ALA A 45 2.71 -1.34 0.22
N GLY A 46 3.21 -2.43 -0.39
CA GLY A 46 3.89 -2.38 -1.68
C GLY A 46 5.01 -1.34 -1.69
N THR A 47 4.98 -0.41 -2.64
CA THR A 47 5.96 0.70 -2.74
C THR A 47 5.67 1.89 -1.81
N SER A 48 4.66 1.77 -0.93
CA SER A 48 4.28 2.72 0.12
C SER A 48 3.92 4.14 -0.37
N GLU A 49 3.59 4.35 -1.64
CA GLU A 49 3.37 5.71 -2.19
C GLU A 49 2.28 6.48 -1.44
N LEU A 50 1.15 5.85 -1.14
CA LEU A 50 0.06 6.52 -0.44
C LEU A 50 0.48 6.91 0.99
N LEU A 51 1.12 5.99 1.71
CA LEU A 51 1.61 6.23 3.06
C LEU A 51 2.69 7.33 3.10
N ILE A 52 3.62 7.35 2.14
CA ILE A 52 4.63 8.40 1.98
C ILE A 52 3.96 9.76 1.81
N ARG A 53 2.92 9.87 0.97
CA ARG A 53 2.19 11.13 0.79
C ARG A 53 1.50 11.60 2.07
N TYR A 54 0.97 10.69 2.88
CA TYR A 54 0.44 11.04 4.20
C TYR A 54 1.52 11.59 5.13
N MET A 55 2.70 10.98 5.11
CA MET A 55 3.85 11.45 5.89
C MET A 55 4.33 12.83 5.43
N GLU A 56 4.43 13.08 4.12
CA GLU A 56 4.78 14.39 3.56
C GLU A 56 3.80 15.47 4.01
N LYS A 57 2.50 15.18 3.96
CA LYS A 57 1.45 16.18 4.21
C LYS A 57 1.22 16.45 5.70
N TYR A 58 1.28 15.42 6.54
CA TYR A 58 0.85 15.50 7.93
C TYR A 58 1.97 15.28 8.95
N ASN A 59 3.18 14.91 8.52
CA ASN A 59 4.31 14.60 9.39
C ASN A 59 3.95 13.58 10.49
N ILE A 60 3.33 12.48 10.05
CA ILE A 60 2.89 11.37 10.91
C ILE A 60 4.02 10.37 11.16
N LEU A 61 3.76 9.39 12.03
CA LEU A 61 4.57 8.18 12.22
C LEU A 61 3.90 7.03 11.48
N ALA A 62 4.69 6.19 10.83
CA ALA A 62 4.16 5.18 9.92
C ALA A 62 4.74 3.79 10.18
N THR A 63 3.90 2.77 9.96
CA THR A 63 4.30 1.37 9.87
C THR A 63 3.83 0.82 8.52
N ALA A 64 4.76 0.32 7.71
CA ALA A 64 4.49 -0.32 6.44
C ALA A 64 4.79 -1.82 6.56
N ILE A 65 3.76 -2.65 6.47
CA ILE A 65 3.88 -4.11 6.48
C ILE A 65 3.78 -4.61 5.04
N GLU A 66 4.79 -5.32 4.58
CA GLU A 66 4.85 -5.86 3.22
C GLU A 66 5.62 -7.18 3.20
N LEU A 67 5.09 -8.19 2.52
CA LEU A 67 5.69 -9.52 2.44
C LEU A 67 6.88 -9.54 1.48
N TYR A 68 6.86 -8.73 0.42
CA TYR A 68 7.89 -8.76 -0.61
C TYR A 68 9.00 -7.72 -0.37
N GLU A 69 10.22 -8.19 -0.08
CA GLU A 69 11.37 -7.33 0.23
C GLU A 69 11.69 -6.33 -0.90
N GLY A 70 11.58 -6.73 -2.18
CA GLY A 70 11.81 -5.82 -3.31
C GLY A 70 10.84 -4.64 -3.36
N SER A 71 9.63 -4.80 -2.81
CA SER A 71 8.68 -3.69 -2.66
C SER A 71 9.11 -2.75 -1.54
N ILE A 72 9.64 -3.28 -0.43
CA ILE A 72 10.21 -2.48 0.66
C ILE A 72 11.43 -1.70 0.18
N GLU A 73 12.35 -2.31 -0.56
CA GLU A 73 13.50 -1.61 -1.16
C GLU A 73 13.04 -0.46 -2.07
N SER A 74 12.05 -0.74 -2.92
CA SER A 74 11.44 0.27 -3.79
C SER A 74 10.79 1.40 -2.97
N ALA A 75 10.11 1.06 -1.87
CA ALA A 75 9.50 2.02 -0.96
C ALA A 75 10.55 2.89 -0.25
N ARG A 76 11.65 2.31 0.23
CA ARG A 76 12.77 3.04 0.86
C ARG A 76 13.41 4.01 -0.13
N ASN A 77 13.71 3.56 -1.34
CA ASN A 77 14.26 4.41 -2.40
C ASN A 77 13.31 5.56 -2.74
N ARG A 78 12.00 5.29 -2.75
CA ARG A 78 10.97 6.28 -3.02
C ARG A 78 10.79 7.29 -1.89
N ALA A 79 10.90 6.83 -0.65
CA ALA A 79 10.81 7.68 0.54
C ALA A 79 12.05 8.56 0.73
N ASN A 80 13.21 8.11 0.26
CA ASN A 80 14.47 8.83 0.37
C ASN A 80 14.36 10.23 -0.30
N GLY A 81 14.68 11.28 0.46
CA GLY A 81 14.58 12.67 0.00
C GLY A 81 13.16 13.27 0.02
N ARG A 82 12.12 12.48 0.33
CA ARG A 82 10.74 12.97 0.51
C ARG A 82 10.34 13.08 1.98
N ILE A 83 10.76 12.10 2.78
CA ILE A 83 10.42 11.99 4.20
C ILE A 83 11.64 11.57 5.02
N SER A 84 11.58 11.78 6.34
CA SER A 84 12.57 11.17 7.25
C SER A 84 12.30 9.67 7.36
N LEU A 85 13.29 8.86 6.99
CA LEU A 85 13.20 7.39 7.09
C LEU A 85 13.11 6.89 8.54
N GLU A 86 13.46 7.72 9.53
CA GLU A 86 13.28 7.39 10.95
C GLU A 86 11.81 7.40 11.39
N ARG A 87 10.93 8.02 10.60
CA ARG A 87 9.50 8.13 10.91
C ARG A 87 8.65 7.02 10.30
N ILE A 88 9.27 6.10 9.56
CA ILE A 88 8.60 4.95 8.96
C ILE A 88 9.33 3.66 9.34
N GLN A 89 8.59 2.74 9.93
CA GLN A 89 9.04 1.37 10.14
C GLN A 89 8.57 0.51 8.97
N PHE A 90 9.52 -0.08 8.24
CA PHE A 90 9.23 -1.13 7.27
C PHE A 90 9.33 -2.50 7.96
N VAL A 91 8.32 -3.33 7.77
CA VAL A 91 8.21 -4.68 8.34
C VAL A 91 8.09 -5.67 7.19
N ASN A 92 9.14 -6.46 6.95
CA ASN A 92 9.15 -7.47 5.90
C ASN A 92 8.58 -8.80 6.41
N GLU A 93 7.27 -8.89 6.56
CA GLU A 93 6.60 -10.08 7.10
C GLU A 93 5.22 -10.27 6.48
N ASP A 94 4.67 -11.49 6.59
CA ASP A 94 3.25 -11.72 6.32
C ASP A 94 2.42 -10.97 7.38
N ALA A 95 1.57 -10.05 6.92
CA ALA A 95 0.69 -9.27 7.78
C ALA A 95 -0.12 -10.14 8.75
N LYS A 96 -0.54 -11.35 8.35
CA LYS A 96 -1.29 -12.26 9.23
C LYS A 96 -0.51 -12.70 10.46
N GLN A 97 0.83 -12.71 10.40
CA GLN A 97 1.68 -13.15 11.49
C GLN A 97 2.01 -12.02 12.48
N VAL A 98 1.98 -10.77 12.00
CA VAL A 98 2.42 -9.62 12.79
C VAL A 98 1.28 -8.68 13.21
N ILE A 99 0.11 -8.76 12.58
CA ILE A 99 -0.97 -7.80 12.82
C ILE A 99 -1.45 -7.78 14.28
N ASP A 100 -1.42 -8.92 14.96
CA ASP A 100 -1.83 -9.05 16.37
C ASP A 100 -0.89 -8.30 17.34
N GLN A 101 0.31 -7.92 16.88
CA GLN A 101 1.26 -7.11 17.65
C GLN A 101 0.86 -5.63 17.67
N TYR A 102 -0.03 -5.22 16.76
CA TYR A 102 -0.46 -3.84 16.56
C TYR A 102 -1.85 -3.61 17.14
N SER A 103 -1.93 -2.83 18.22
CA SER A 103 -3.21 -2.41 18.77
C SER A 103 -3.92 -1.44 17.81
N THR A 104 -5.13 -1.77 17.38
CA THR A 104 -5.92 -0.92 16.47
C THR A 104 -6.22 0.46 17.05
N SER A 105 -6.35 0.58 18.38
CA SER A 105 -6.56 1.87 19.07
C SER A 105 -5.33 2.79 19.04
N ALA A 106 -4.16 2.27 18.68
CA ALA A 106 -2.93 3.06 18.57
C ALA A 106 -2.81 3.83 17.25
N PHE A 107 -3.60 3.48 16.23
CA PHE A 107 -3.51 4.07 14.89
C PHE A 107 -4.70 4.97 14.59
N ARG A 108 -4.42 6.14 14.01
CA ARG A 108 -5.44 7.08 13.53
C ARG A 108 -5.86 6.80 12.09
N LEU A 109 -5.04 6.06 11.35
CA LEU A 109 -5.29 5.66 9.97
C LEU A 109 -4.77 4.24 9.71
N GLY A 110 -5.61 3.40 9.14
CA GLY A 110 -5.22 2.11 8.56
C GLY A 110 -5.42 2.14 7.05
N ILE A 111 -4.41 1.70 6.30
CA ILE A 111 -4.43 1.58 4.85
C ILE A 111 -4.29 0.10 4.50
N CYS A 112 -5.08 -0.34 3.51
CA CYS A 112 -4.98 -1.66 2.91
C CYS A 112 -5.53 -1.53 1.48
N ILE A 113 -4.71 -0.96 0.59
CA ILE A 113 -5.10 -0.64 -0.78
C ILE A 113 -4.04 -1.20 -1.72
N GLY A 114 -4.43 -2.12 -2.61
CA GLY A 114 -3.53 -2.63 -3.66
C GLY A 114 -3.19 -4.12 -3.58
N SER A 115 -3.84 -4.90 -2.72
CA SER A 115 -3.58 -6.34 -2.56
C SER A 115 -3.97 -7.24 -3.76
N THR A 116 -4.19 -6.69 -4.96
CA THR A 116 -4.62 -7.44 -6.16
C THR A 116 -3.49 -7.67 -7.18
N HIS A 117 -2.27 -7.16 -6.96
CA HIS A 117 -1.10 -7.47 -7.81
C HIS A 117 -0.09 -8.42 -7.16
N ALA A 118 -0.36 -8.92 -5.95
CA ALA A 118 0.47 -9.93 -5.28
C ALA A 118 0.18 -11.38 -5.74
N ASP A 119 -0.55 -11.55 -6.84
CA ASP A 119 -0.98 -12.85 -7.39
C ASP A 119 -0.35 -13.18 -8.76
N ASP A 120 0.87 -12.70 -9.04
CA ASP A 120 1.67 -13.18 -10.19
C ASP A 120 3.00 -13.86 -9.78
N SER A 121 3.24 -14.10 -8.48
CA SER A 121 4.38 -14.91 -8.02
C SER A 121 4.00 -16.26 -7.39
N SER A 122 2.73 -16.65 -7.36
CA SER A 122 2.34 -18.02 -6.98
C SER A 122 2.49 -19.02 -8.14
N ARG A 123 3.63 -18.99 -8.86
CA ARG A 123 4.12 -20.18 -9.57
C ARG A 123 5.01 -20.96 -8.60
N LYS A 124 4.43 -22.07 -8.11
CA LYS A 124 5.02 -23.23 -7.41
C LYS A 124 4.78 -23.30 -5.90
N CYS A 125 3.54 -23.56 -5.53
CA CYS A 125 3.25 -24.67 -4.60
C CYS A 125 2.16 -25.53 -5.24
N LYS A 126 2.56 -26.47 -6.11
CA LYS A 126 1.72 -27.63 -6.40
C LYS A 126 1.95 -28.62 -5.26
N ALA A 127 0.97 -28.71 -4.37
CA ALA A 127 0.68 -29.96 -3.67
C ALA A 127 -0.29 -30.74 -4.57
N GLY A 128 0.05 -32.01 -4.82
CA GLY A 128 -0.60 -32.92 -5.75
C GLY A 128 0.45 -33.86 -6.31
#